data_AF-A0A934YMK6-F1
#
_entry.id   AF-A0A934YMK6-F1
#
_cell.length_a   1.000
_cell.length_b   1.000
_cell.length_c   1.000
_cell.angle_alpha   90.00
_cell.angle_beta   90.00
_cell.angle_gamma   90.00
#
_symmetry.space_group_name_H-M   'P 1'
#
loop_
_entity.id
_entity.type
_entity.pdbx_description
1 polymer ?
#
loop_
_entity_poly.entity_id
_entity_poly.type
_entity_poly.pdbx_seq_one_letter_code
_entity_poly.pdbx_strand_id
1 'polypeptide(L)'
;MSQRDPVRTTPTLEAYVGAVVRAWTDDAPCSREACAVLWAQYMIETGGKACWNWNIGNVKASDLSRPWHALRGVWEGVSAAEAARLVAAGEAALDGNAAHQRAVAPRTAVVFEPPHPATRFRSFDSLDEAMSEHLALLRRRFSRGWPGVLAGDVVAFARGLRAQGYFTASAEAYAAGMRAPFAAALASGAFEMAADPRPEVDMGGPVHGTHVVDAALGERDEPGEA
;
A
#
# COMPACT_ATOMS: atom_id res chain seq x y z
N MET A 1 21.65 10.05 -4.96
CA MET A 1 21.22 9.07 -5.97
C MET A 1 19.87 8.54 -5.52
N SER A 2 18.78 8.92 -6.19
CA SER A 2 17.45 8.90 -5.55
C SER A 2 16.27 8.63 -6.46
N GLN A 3 16.43 8.23 -7.72
CA GLN A 3 15.30 7.70 -8.51
C GLN A 3 15.44 6.19 -8.69
N ARG A 4 14.33 5.46 -8.54
CA ARG A 4 14.20 4.01 -8.75
C ARG A 4 13.23 3.73 -9.89
N ASP A 5 13.36 2.56 -10.49
CA ASP A 5 12.38 2.05 -11.42
C ASP A 5 11.06 1.73 -10.70
N PRO A 6 9.90 1.98 -11.33
CA PRO A 6 8.61 1.64 -10.76
C PRO A 6 8.34 0.13 -10.86
N VAL A 7 8.18 -0.52 -9.71
CA VAL A 7 7.83 -1.93 -9.55
C VAL A 7 6.49 -2.03 -8.85
N ARG A 8 5.57 -2.87 -9.36
CA ARG A 8 4.30 -3.13 -8.67
C ARG A 8 4.56 -3.95 -7.42
N THR A 9 4.04 -3.47 -6.30
CA THR A 9 4.22 -4.06 -4.97
C THR A 9 2.88 -4.10 -4.26
N THR A 10 1.96 -4.92 -4.77
CA THR A 10 0.63 -5.09 -4.17
C THR A 10 0.75 -5.96 -2.91
N PRO A 11 0.65 -5.42 -1.68
CA PRO A 11 0.54 -6.25 -0.49
C PRO A 11 -0.74 -7.09 -0.52
N THR A 12 -0.66 -8.32 -0.02
CA THR A 12 -1.84 -9.08 0.38
C THR A 12 -2.45 -8.47 1.65
N LEU A 13 -3.68 -8.84 1.97
CA LEU A 13 -4.32 -8.41 3.22
C LEU A 13 -3.50 -8.85 4.44
N GLU A 14 -3.00 -10.08 4.45
CA GLU A 14 -2.20 -10.63 5.56
C GLU A 14 -0.89 -9.86 5.73
N ALA A 15 -0.17 -9.60 4.64
CA ALA A 15 1.07 -8.83 4.68
C ALA A 15 0.83 -7.39 5.17
N TYR A 16 -0.25 -6.75 4.71
CA TYR A 16 -0.62 -5.39 5.12
C TYR A 16 -0.97 -5.34 6.60
N VAL A 17 -1.85 -6.22 7.07
CA VAL A 17 -2.26 -6.26 8.49
C VAL A 17 -1.07 -6.60 9.38
N GLY A 18 -0.21 -7.54 8.98
CA GLY A 18 1.05 -7.81 9.68
C GLY A 18 1.94 -6.59 9.81
N ALA A 19 2.08 -5.80 8.74
CA ALA A 19 2.84 -4.56 8.77
C ALA A 19 2.19 -3.50 9.68
N VAL A 20 0.85 -3.38 9.67
CA VAL A 20 0.13 -2.48 10.60
C VAL A 20 0.44 -2.84 12.05
N VAL A 21 0.32 -4.12 12.41
CA VAL A 21 0.56 -4.60 13.77
C VAL A 21 2.00 -4.32 14.20
N ARG A 22 2.99 -4.62 13.35
CA ARG A 22 4.41 -4.35 13.65
C ARG A 22 4.73 -2.86 13.79
N ALA A 23 4.09 -2.00 12.99
CA ALA A 23 4.30 -0.56 13.01
C ALA A 23 3.42 0.17 14.05
N TRP A 24 2.60 -0.55 14.82
CA TRP A 24 1.69 0.04 15.79
C TRP A 24 2.46 0.50 17.03
N THR A 25 2.34 1.79 17.35
CA THR A 25 3.10 2.42 18.45
C THR A 25 2.21 3.26 19.37
N ASP A 26 0.88 3.12 19.27
CA ASP A 26 -0.03 3.81 20.18
C ASP A 26 -0.12 3.05 21.51
N ASP A 27 -0.41 3.78 22.59
CA ASP A 27 -0.59 3.19 23.92
C ASP A 27 -1.78 2.21 23.95
N ALA A 28 -2.81 2.49 23.15
CA ALA A 28 -3.90 1.55 22.93
C ALA A 28 -3.43 0.42 22.00
N PRO A 29 -3.72 -0.85 22.33
CA PRO A 29 -3.30 -1.98 21.50
C PRO A 29 -3.94 -1.90 20.11
N CYS A 30 -3.21 -2.38 19.10
CA CYS A 30 -3.76 -2.54 17.77
C CYS A 30 -4.96 -3.49 17.82
N SER A 31 -6.04 -3.17 17.11
CA SER A 31 -7.24 -4.00 17.01
C SER A 31 -7.50 -4.47 15.59
N ARG A 32 -8.32 -5.51 15.45
CA ARG A 32 -8.80 -5.99 14.14
C ARG A 32 -9.51 -4.88 13.39
N GLU A 33 -10.33 -4.12 14.09
CA GLU A 33 -11.12 -3.03 13.52
C GLU A 33 -10.24 -1.89 13.04
N ALA A 34 -9.20 -1.52 13.80
CA ALA A 34 -8.23 -0.52 13.37
C ALA A 34 -7.48 -0.96 12.10
N CYS A 35 -7.03 -2.21 12.06
CA CYS A 35 -6.40 -2.80 10.87
C CYS A 35 -7.35 -2.78 9.67
N ALA A 36 -8.62 -3.11 9.88
CA ALA A 36 -9.63 -3.10 8.82
C ALA A 36 -9.90 -1.70 8.27
N VAL A 37 -9.93 -0.65 9.11
CA VAL A 37 -10.06 0.75 8.65
C VAL A 37 -8.88 1.12 7.75
N LEU A 38 -7.66 0.79 8.17
CA LEU A 38 -6.44 1.10 7.42
C LEU A 38 -6.34 0.32 6.12
N TRP A 39 -6.75 -0.95 6.11
CA TRP A 39 -6.84 -1.74 4.88
C TRP A 39 -7.87 -1.15 3.91
N ALA A 40 -9.04 -0.76 4.42
CA ALA A 40 -10.07 -0.14 3.61
C ALA A 40 -9.60 1.18 2.97
N GLN A 41 -8.78 1.95 3.69
CA GLN A 41 -8.14 3.15 3.15
C GLN A 41 -7.19 2.79 2.00
N TYR A 42 -6.27 1.85 2.21
CA TYR A 42 -5.36 1.41 1.15
C TYR A 42 -6.10 0.95 -0.12
N MET A 43 -7.19 0.19 0.06
CA MET A 43 -7.98 -0.32 -1.05
C MET A 43 -8.70 0.78 -1.83
N ILE A 44 -9.24 1.82 -1.18
CA ILE A 44 -9.87 2.93 -1.90
C ILE A 44 -8.83 3.83 -2.59
N GLU A 45 -7.64 4.01 -1.99
CA GLU A 45 -6.58 4.85 -2.56
C GLU A 45 -5.88 4.23 -3.78
N THR A 46 -5.77 2.90 -3.80
CA THR A 46 -4.94 2.20 -4.81
C THR A 46 -5.71 1.18 -5.65
N GLY A 47 -6.97 0.90 -5.31
CA GLY A 47 -7.73 -0.23 -5.85
C GLY A 47 -7.07 -1.59 -5.57
N GLY A 48 -6.11 -1.65 -4.63
CA GLY A 48 -5.25 -2.79 -4.36
C GLY A 48 -4.23 -3.12 -5.46
N LYS A 49 -4.29 -2.45 -6.62
CA LYS A 49 -3.47 -2.80 -7.81
C LYS A 49 -2.51 -1.70 -8.22
N ALA A 50 -2.78 -0.45 -7.82
CA ALA A 50 -1.97 0.71 -8.14
C ALA A 50 -1.01 1.07 -6.99
N CYS A 51 -0.38 0.07 -6.37
CA CYS A 51 0.69 0.27 -5.40
C CYS A 51 2.04 0.01 -6.07
N TRP A 52 2.92 1.01 -6.04
CA TRP A 52 4.24 0.96 -6.67
C TRP A 52 5.32 1.24 -5.62
N ASN A 53 6.37 0.44 -5.60
CA ASN A 53 7.51 0.53 -4.68
C ASN A 53 7.12 0.75 -3.21
N TRP A 54 6.19 -0.08 -2.74
CA TRP A 54 5.57 -0.10 -1.42
C TRP A 54 4.87 1.20 -1.01
N ASN A 55 4.62 2.12 -1.95
CA ASN A 55 3.93 3.37 -1.67
C ASN A 55 2.42 3.15 -1.53
N ILE A 56 2.00 2.66 -0.36
CA ILE A 56 0.62 2.30 -0.01
C ILE A 56 -0.34 3.50 0.03
N GLY A 57 0.18 4.73 0.09
CA GLY A 57 -0.62 5.97 0.19
C GLY A 57 -0.47 6.92 -1.00
N ASN A 58 0.14 6.50 -2.11
CA ASN A 58 0.44 7.35 -3.27
C ASN A 58 1.14 8.68 -2.89
N VAL A 59 2.03 8.64 -1.89
CA VAL A 59 2.74 9.80 -1.37
C VAL A 59 3.60 10.41 -2.47
N LYS A 60 3.42 11.71 -2.75
CA LYS A 60 4.23 12.46 -3.71
C LYS A 60 5.66 12.66 -3.19
N ALA A 61 6.65 12.62 -4.08
CA ALA A 61 8.05 12.89 -3.73
C ALA A 61 8.39 14.37 -3.91
N SER A 62 8.25 15.15 -2.85
CA SER A 62 8.71 16.55 -2.80
C SER A 62 10.19 16.69 -2.43
N ASP A 63 10.68 15.82 -1.54
CA ASP A 63 12.09 15.72 -1.17
C ASP A 63 12.77 14.63 -2.02
N LEU A 64 13.58 15.08 -2.99
CA LEU A 64 14.30 14.21 -3.92
C LEU A 64 15.63 13.70 -3.34
N SER A 65 16.01 14.05 -2.10
CA SER A 65 17.17 13.43 -1.45
C SER A 65 16.87 11.98 -1.04
N ARG A 66 15.60 11.69 -0.76
CA ARG A 66 15.11 10.38 -0.37
C ARG A 66 14.66 9.57 -1.62
N PRO A 67 14.72 8.23 -1.65
CA PRO A 67 14.28 7.39 -2.80
C PRO A 67 12.89 7.65 -3.40
N TRP A 68 12.77 7.88 -4.70
CA TRP A 68 11.49 8.13 -5.37
C TRP A 68 11.41 7.38 -6.71
N HIS A 69 10.25 7.33 -7.33
CA HIS A 69 10.05 6.80 -8.69
C HIS A 69 9.11 7.72 -9.48
N ALA A 70 9.10 7.59 -10.81
CA ALA A 70 8.20 8.32 -11.67
C ALA A 70 7.21 7.37 -12.35
N LEU A 71 5.95 7.79 -12.49
CA LEU A 71 4.93 7.08 -13.26
C LEU A 71 4.56 7.87 -14.51
N ARG A 72 4.17 7.16 -15.58
CA ARG A 72 3.59 7.76 -16.78
C ARG A 72 2.07 7.86 -16.65
N GLY A 73 1.45 8.75 -17.42
CA GLY A 73 0.00 8.87 -17.48
C GLY A 73 -0.65 9.28 -16.15
N VAL A 74 0.04 10.06 -15.31
CA VAL A 74 -0.46 10.46 -14.00
C VAL A 74 -1.48 11.57 -14.18
N TRP A 75 -2.72 11.35 -13.77
CA TRP A 75 -3.77 12.34 -13.96
C TRP A 75 -4.13 13.07 -12.66
N GLU A 76 -4.47 14.36 -12.76
CA GLU A 76 -4.96 15.16 -11.65
C GLU A 76 -6.09 16.10 -12.09
N GLY A 77 -6.97 16.47 -11.15
CA GLY A 77 -8.00 17.48 -11.37
C GLY A 77 -7.51 18.88 -11.05
N VAL A 78 -7.49 19.77 -12.05
CA VAL A 78 -7.09 21.19 -11.90
C VAL A 78 -8.21 22.14 -12.34
N SER A 79 -8.12 23.43 -12.00
CA SER A 79 -9.12 24.40 -12.51
C SER A 79 -9.06 24.47 -14.04
N ALA A 80 -10.16 24.86 -14.69
CA ALA A 80 -10.18 24.99 -16.15
C ALA A 80 -9.10 25.96 -16.67
N ALA A 81 -8.87 27.07 -15.95
CA ALA A 81 -7.81 28.03 -16.28
C ALA A 81 -6.41 27.40 -16.15
N GLU A 82 -6.17 26.61 -15.11
CA GLU A 82 -4.89 25.94 -14.92
C GLU A 82 -4.68 24.81 -15.94
N ALA A 83 -5.72 24.05 -16.29
CA ALA A 83 -5.65 23.07 -17.37
C ALA A 83 -5.25 23.73 -18.70
N ALA A 84 -5.87 24.85 -19.05
CA ALA A 84 -5.52 25.61 -20.24
C ALA A 84 -4.06 26.10 -20.22
N ARG A 85 -3.59 26.59 -19.06
CA ARG A 85 -2.18 27.01 -18.88
C ARG A 85 -1.22 25.84 -19.06
N LEU A 86 -1.45 24.73 -18.37
CA LEU A 86 -0.60 23.54 -18.40
C LEU A 86 -0.49 22.95 -19.82
N VAL A 87 -1.63 22.89 -20.53
CA VAL A 87 -1.68 22.38 -21.91
C VAL A 87 -0.95 23.31 -22.87
N ALA A 88 -1.18 24.62 -22.76
CA ALA A 88 -0.50 25.61 -23.60
C ALA A 88 1.03 25.63 -23.38
N ALA A 89 1.47 25.37 -22.14
CA ALA A 89 2.88 25.27 -21.79
C ALA A 89 3.53 23.92 -22.16
N GLY A 90 2.74 22.93 -22.61
CA GLY A 90 3.22 21.57 -22.86
C GLY A 90 3.62 20.79 -21.59
N GLU A 91 3.16 21.24 -20.42
CA GLU A 91 3.42 20.60 -19.12
C GLU A 91 2.50 19.40 -18.86
N ALA A 92 1.29 19.41 -19.46
CA ALA A 92 0.30 18.34 -19.35
C ALA A 92 -0.55 18.24 -20.64
N ALA A 93 -1.27 17.14 -20.79
CA ALA A 93 -2.32 16.97 -21.80
C ALA A 93 -3.71 16.94 -21.14
N LEU A 94 -4.77 17.28 -21.87
CA LEU A 94 -6.12 17.01 -21.38
C LEU A 94 -6.34 15.50 -21.28
N ASP A 95 -6.97 15.05 -20.19
CA ASP A 95 -7.31 13.64 -20.04
C ASP A 95 -8.54 13.30 -20.91
N GLY A 96 -8.37 12.39 -21.87
CA GLY A 96 -9.46 11.90 -22.72
C GLY A 96 -10.43 10.94 -22.01
N ASN A 97 -10.11 10.49 -20.79
CA ASN A 97 -10.95 9.55 -20.05
C ASN A 97 -12.15 10.25 -19.41
N ALA A 98 -13.35 9.95 -19.93
CA ALA A 98 -14.60 10.53 -19.43
C ALA A 98 -14.91 10.18 -17.96
N ALA A 99 -14.43 9.04 -17.45
CA ALA A 99 -14.60 8.69 -16.04
C ALA A 99 -13.74 9.59 -15.14
N HIS A 100 -12.50 9.88 -15.54
CA HIS A 100 -11.61 10.78 -14.81
C HIS A 100 -12.18 12.21 -14.82
N GLN A 101 -12.66 12.69 -15.97
CA GLN A 101 -13.32 14.00 -16.06
C GLN A 101 -14.53 14.11 -15.12
N ARG A 102 -15.38 13.08 -15.07
CA ARG A 102 -16.51 13.04 -14.11
C ARG A 102 -16.05 13.02 -12.66
N ALA A 103 -14.96 12.32 -12.34
CA ALA A 103 -14.46 12.18 -10.98
C ALA A 103 -13.96 13.50 -10.38
N VAL A 104 -13.52 14.45 -11.21
CA VAL A 104 -12.97 15.73 -10.74
C VAL A 104 -13.89 16.92 -10.97
N ALA A 105 -15.02 16.74 -11.64
CA ALA A 105 -15.98 17.82 -11.91
C ALA A 105 -16.32 18.63 -10.62
N PRO A 106 -16.36 19.98 -10.69
CA PRO A 106 -16.30 20.82 -11.88
C PRO A 106 -14.87 21.16 -12.37
N ARG A 107 -13.83 20.52 -11.83
CA ARG A 107 -12.45 20.67 -12.30
C ARG A 107 -12.25 19.92 -13.62
N THR A 108 -11.10 20.12 -14.23
CA THR A 108 -10.68 19.46 -15.48
C THR A 108 -9.58 18.46 -15.17
N ALA A 109 -9.74 17.22 -15.63
CA ALA A 109 -8.67 16.23 -15.53
C ALA A 109 -7.60 16.48 -16.61
N VAL A 110 -6.35 16.52 -16.19
CA VAL A 110 -5.16 16.59 -17.05
C VAL A 110 -4.22 15.42 -16.74
N VAL A 111 -3.39 15.04 -17.70
CA VAL A 111 -2.42 13.95 -17.61
C VAL A 111 -1.01 14.51 -17.73
N PHE A 112 -0.13 14.10 -16.82
CA PHE A 112 1.28 14.44 -16.77
C PHE A 112 2.15 13.25 -17.19
N GLU A 113 3.24 13.56 -17.89
CA GLU A 113 4.33 12.63 -18.19
C GLU A 113 5.61 13.03 -17.42
N PRO A 114 6.48 12.07 -17.08
CA PRO A 114 7.81 12.39 -16.58
C PRO A 114 8.56 13.30 -17.57
N PRO A 115 9.37 14.26 -17.09
CA PRO A 115 9.86 14.39 -15.72
C PRO A 115 9.04 15.32 -14.81
N HIS A 116 7.78 15.65 -15.16
CA HIS A 116 6.98 16.61 -14.41
C HIS A 116 6.87 16.26 -12.92
N PRO A 117 6.97 17.21 -11.97
CA PRO A 117 6.92 16.90 -10.53
C PRO A 117 5.68 16.13 -10.07
N ALA A 118 4.52 16.34 -10.70
CA ALA A 118 3.29 15.61 -10.41
C ALA A 118 3.43 14.09 -10.62
N THR A 119 4.39 13.65 -11.44
CA THR A 119 4.60 12.21 -11.69
C THR A 119 5.50 11.54 -10.67
N ARG A 120 6.04 12.28 -9.69
CA ARG A 120 7.05 11.78 -8.75
C ARG A 120 6.39 11.28 -7.47
N PHE A 121 6.67 10.03 -7.14
CA PHE A 121 6.12 9.36 -5.97
C PHE A 121 7.23 8.81 -5.09
N ARG A 122 6.99 8.82 -3.78
CA ARG A 122 7.86 8.24 -2.77
C ARG A 122 8.08 6.76 -3.09
N SER A 123 9.30 6.28 -2.88
CA SER A 123 9.66 4.87 -2.92
C SER A 123 10.14 4.45 -1.54
N PHE A 124 9.70 3.26 -1.12
CA PHE A 124 10.13 2.64 0.13
C PHE A 124 10.86 1.34 -0.18
N ASP A 125 11.73 0.91 0.74
CA ASP A 125 12.47 -0.35 0.65
C ASP A 125 11.61 -1.55 1.01
N SER A 126 10.63 -1.34 1.90
CA SER A 126 9.74 -2.40 2.36
C SER A 126 8.33 -1.88 2.69
N LEU A 127 7.40 -2.82 2.83
CA LEU A 127 6.06 -2.55 3.35
C LEU A 127 6.10 -2.00 4.78
N ASP A 128 7.03 -2.47 5.61
CA ASP A 128 7.14 -2.08 7.02
C ASP A 128 7.62 -0.63 7.18
N GLU A 129 8.58 -0.20 6.35
CA GLU A 129 9.02 1.20 6.29
C GLU A 129 7.85 2.10 5.84
N ALA A 130 7.18 1.72 4.75
CA ALA A 130 6.04 2.45 4.23
C ALA A 130 4.91 2.57 5.25
N MET A 131 4.61 1.47 5.97
CA MET A 131 3.56 1.46 6.99
C MET A 131 3.90 2.37 8.17
N SER A 132 5.14 2.31 8.67
CA SER A 132 5.59 3.16 9.77
C SER A 132 5.44 4.65 9.44
N GLU A 133 5.82 5.05 8.23
CA GLU A 133 5.64 6.43 7.77
C GLU A 133 4.17 6.80 7.55
N HIS A 134 3.37 5.87 7.03
CA HIS A 134 1.93 6.09 6.81
C HIS A 134 1.20 6.33 8.13
N LEU A 135 1.42 5.47 9.15
CA LEU A 135 0.81 5.63 10.46
C LEU A 135 1.29 6.92 11.15
N ALA A 136 2.59 7.25 11.04
CA ALA A 136 3.11 8.51 11.56
C ALA A 136 2.48 9.73 10.87
N LEU A 137 2.26 9.69 9.56
CA LEU A 137 1.58 10.74 8.79
C LEU A 137 0.14 10.90 9.26
N LEU A 138 -0.61 9.80 9.41
CA LEU A 138 -2.00 9.82 9.88
C LEU A 138 -2.09 10.40 11.28
N ARG A 139 -1.25 9.96 12.21
CA ARG A 139 -1.23 10.48 13.59
C ARG A 139 -0.85 11.95 13.68
N ARG A 140 0.13 12.39 12.88
CA ARG A 140 0.66 13.77 12.97
C ARG A 140 -0.17 14.77 12.18
N ARG A 141 -0.33 14.54 10.87
CA ARG A 141 -0.94 15.50 9.94
C ARG A 141 -2.45 15.32 9.86
N PHE A 142 -2.92 14.09 9.96
CA PHE A 142 -4.34 13.74 9.81
C PHE A 142 -4.97 13.25 11.12
N SER A 143 -4.53 13.85 12.23
CA SER A 143 -4.86 13.45 13.60
C SER A 143 -6.36 13.43 13.91
N ARG A 144 -7.20 14.20 13.19
CA ARG A 144 -8.66 14.19 13.39
C ARG A 144 -9.30 12.90 12.87
N GLY A 145 -8.65 12.20 11.95
CA GLY A 145 -9.07 10.87 11.49
C GLY A 145 -8.71 9.77 12.48
N TRP A 146 -7.61 9.93 13.23
CA TRP A 146 -7.05 8.86 14.06
C TRP A 146 -8.03 8.24 15.07
N PRO A 147 -8.88 9.00 15.78
CA PRO A 147 -9.91 8.40 16.65
C PRO A 147 -10.85 7.43 15.92
N GLY A 148 -11.15 7.68 14.64
CA GLY A 148 -11.94 6.76 13.81
C GLY A 148 -11.20 5.46 13.49
N VAL A 149 -9.86 5.50 13.35
CA VAL A 149 -9.05 4.27 13.23
C VAL A 149 -9.15 3.47 14.51
N LEU A 150 -8.88 4.08 15.67
CA LEU A 150 -8.90 3.42 16.97
C LEU A 150 -10.28 2.80 17.28
N ALA A 151 -11.36 3.48 16.89
CA ALA A 151 -12.73 3.03 17.11
C ALA A 151 -13.24 2.03 16.07
N GLY A 152 -12.48 1.76 14.99
CA GLY A 152 -12.99 0.91 13.90
C GLY A 152 -14.09 1.55 13.05
N ASP A 153 -14.18 2.88 13.02
CA ASP A 153 -15.26 3.62 12.38
C ASP A 153 -14.79 4.32 11.10
N VAL A 154 -15.09 3.71 9.96
CA VAL A 154 -14.76 4.23 8.63
C VAL A 154 -15.42 5.59 8.33
N VAL A 155 -16.58 5.89 8.94
CA VAL A 155 -17.29 7.16 8.73
C VAL A 155 -16.62 8.27 9.53
N ALA A 156 -16.31 8.04 10.80
CA ALA A 156 -15.57 8.98 11.63
C ALA A 156 -14.17 9.25 11.05
N PHE A 157 -13.49 8.18 10.60
CA PHE A 157 -12.18 8.28 9.95
C PHE A 157 -12.24 9.18 8.70
N ALA A 158 -13.14 8.90 7.76
CA ALA A 158 -13.28 9.66 6.53
C ALA A 158 -13.60 11.15 6.79
N ARG A 159 -14.48 11.44 7.76
CA ARG A 159 -14.80 12.83 8.17
C ARG A 159 -13.58 13.55 8.73
N GLY A 160 -12.82 12.88 9.58
CA GLY A 160 -11.60 13.42 10.17
C GLY A 160 -10.53 13.75 9.12
N LEU A 161 -10.27 12.82 8.20
CA LEU A 161 -9.36 13.03 7.07
C LEU A 161 -9.78 14.21 6.20
N ARG A 162 -11.07 14.28 5.83
CA ARG A 162 -11.61 15.36 5.01
C ARG A 162 -11.48 16.71 5.68
N ALA A 163 -11.73 16.79 6.99
CA ALA A 163 -11.60 18.03 7.76
C ALA A 163 -10.17 18.59 7.79
N GLN A 164 -9.18 17.78 7.39
CA GLN A 164 -7.77 18.16 7.27
C GLN A 164 -7.26 18.15 5.82
N GLY A 165 -8.17 18.07 4.84
CA GLY A 165 -7.85 18.20 3.42
C GLY A 165 -7.08 17.03 2.84
N TYR A 166 -7.23 15.82 3.38
CA TYR A 166 -6.60 14.61 2.82
C TYR A 166 -7.09 14.34 1.38
N PHE A 167 -8.39 14.51 1.14
CA PHE A 167 -9.05 14.34 -0.15
C PHE A 167 -10.11 15.43 -0.35
N THR A 168 -10.56 15.61 -1.60
CA THR A 168 -11.53 16.65 -1.98
C THR A 168 -12.98 16.16 -2.11
N ALA A 169 -13.18 14.86 -2.33
CA ALA A 169 -14.49 14.22 -2.36
C ALA A 169 -15.30 14.41 -1.06
N SER A 170 -16.59 14.04 -1.06
CA SER A 170 -17.39 14.01 0.18
C SER A 170 -16.92 12.89 1.10
N ALA A 171 -17.00 13.11 2.41
CA ALA A 171 -16.59 12.09 3.38
C ALA A 171 -17.51 10.85 3.30
N GLU A 172 -18.78 11.07 2.93
CA GLU A 172 -19.80 10.05 2.75
C GLU A 172 -19.44 9.12 1.58
N ALA A 173 -19.04 9.67 0.44
CA ALA A 173 -18.64 8.87 -0.72
C ALA A 173 -17.36 8.08 -0.43
N TYR A 174 -16.39 8.72 0.24
CA TYR A 174 -15.16 8.07 0.66
C TYR A 174 -15.44 6.90 1.62
N ALA A 175 -16.20 7.13 2.68
CA ALA A 175 -16.60 6.08 3.63
C ALA A 175 -17.41 4.97 2.96
N ALA A 176 -18.29 5.29 1.98
CA ALA A 176 -19.03 4.29 1.22
C ALA A 176 -18.10 3.36 0.44
N GLY A 177 -17.06 3.91 -0.22
CA GLY A 177 -16.05 3.11 -0.92
C GLY A 177 -15.21 2.22 0.02
N MET A 178 -15.08 2.60 1.28
CA MET A 178 -14.36 1.82 2.30
C MET A 178 -15.18 0.63 2.85
N ARG A 179 -16.52 0.62 2.73
CA ARG A 179 -17.37 -0.37 3.40
C ARG A 179 -17.05 -1.82 3.00
N ALA A 180 -16.96 -2.10 1.71
CA ALA A 180 -16.69 -3.44 1.21
C ALA A 180 -15.31 -3.98 1.64
N PRO A 181 -14.18 -3.25 1.41
CA PRO A 181 -12.88 -3.73 1.86
C PRO A 181 -12.75 -3.79 3.39
N PHE A 182 -13.43 -2.91 4.13
CA PHE A 182 -13.50 -2.96 5.59
C PHE A 182 -14.17 -4.25 6.08
N ALA A 183 -15.37 -4.56 5.56
CA ALA A 183 -16.10 -5.77 5.92
C ALA A 183 -15.31 -7.04 5.55
N ALA A 184 -14.63 -7.04 4.40
CA ALA A 184 -13.78 -8.16 3.97
C ALA A 184 -12.60 -8.36 4.94
N ALA A 185 -11.95 -7.29 5.40
CA ALA A 185 -10.87 -7.38 6.37
C ALA A 185 -11.36 -7.88 7.74
N LEU A 186 -12.50 -7.40 8.23
CA LEU A 186 -13.10 -7.87 9.49
C LEU A 186 -13.47 -9.36 9.47
N ALA A 187 -13.91 -9.86 8.32
CA ALA A 187 -14.28 -11.26 8.14
C ALA A 187 -13.06 -12.17 7.91
N SER A 188 -11.87 -11.60 7.72
CA SER A 188 -10.63 -12.36 7.55
C SER A 188 -10.02 -12.76 8.89
N GLY A 189 -9.20 -13.81 8.89
CA GLY A 189 -8.34 -14.17 10.03
C GLY A 189 -6.99 -13.44 10.04
N ALA A 190 -6.79 -12.43 9.18
CA ALA A 190 -5.48 -11.81 8.97
C ALA A 190 -4.94 -11.11 10.23
N PHE A 191 -5.81 -10.49 11.03
CA PHE A 191 -5.41 -9.86 12.28
C PHE A 191 -4.97 -10.90 13.30
N GLU A 192 -5.74 -11.96 13.49
CA GLU A 192 -5.40 -13.04 14.42
C GLU A 192 -4.08 -13.70 14.05
N MET A 193 -3.84 -13.94 12.75
CA MET A 193 -2.56 -14.46 12.27
C MET A 193 -1.38 -13.52 12.55
N ALA A 194 -1.60 -12.21 12.55
CA ALA A 194 -0.58 -11.20 12.80
C ALA A 194 -0.38 -10.92 14.30
N ALA A 195 -1.44 -11.00 15.09
CA ALA A 195 -1.46 -10.72 16.52
C ALA A 195 -1.04 -11.93 17.36
N ASP A 196 -1.14 -13.15 16.82
CA ASP A 196 -0.62 -14.36 17.46
C ASP A 196 0.91 -14.41 17.37
N PRO A 197 1.63 -14.25 18.49
CA PRO A 197 3.07 -14.40 18.53
C PRO A 197 3.37 -15.89 18.54
N ARG A 198 3.09 -16.60 17.43
CA ARG A 198 3.68 -17.93 17.29
C ARG A 198 5.20 -17.72 17.35
N PRO A 199 5.91 -18.45 18.22
CA PRO A 199 7.36 -18.35 18.26
C PRO A 199 7.85 -18.61 16.84
N GLU A 200 8.77 -17.76 16.35
CA GLU A 200 9.64 -18.16 15.24
C GLU A 200 10.05 -19.59 15.56
N VAL A 201 9.74 -20.52 14.66
CA VAL A 201 10.25 -21.88 14.80
C VAL A 201 11.76 -21.70 14.82
N ASP A 202 12.33 -21.83 16.00
CA ASP A 202 13.76 -21.84 16.21
C ASP A 202 14.28 -22.97 15.33
N MET A 203 14.81 -22.61 14.16
CA MET A 203 15.58 -23.52 13.31
C MET A 203 16.97 -23.73 13.94
N GLY A 204 17.00 -23.83 15.27
CA GLY A 204 18.16 -23.92 16.12
C GLY A 204 18.89 -25.23 15.85
N GLY A 205 20.06 -25.10 15.25
CA GLY A 205 21.14 -26.07 15.44
C GLY A 205 21.92 -26.39 14.16
N PRO A 206 23.27 -26.34 14.21
CA PRO A 206 24.11 -26.62 13.05
C PRO A 206 24.00 -28.09 12.67
N VAL A 207 23.83 -28.36 11.37
CA VAL A 207 23.96 -29.70 10.81
C VAL A 207 25.45 -30.09 10.85
N HIS A 208 25.91 -30.59 12.00
CA HIS A 208 27.13 -31.39 12.09
C HIS A 208 26.72 -32.84 12.25
N GLY A 209 26.91 -33.60 11.18
CA GLY A 209 26.53 -35.00 11.14
C GLY A 209 26.97 -35.64 9.83
N THR A 210 28.28 -35.70 9.63
CA THR A 210 28.90 -36.69 8.74
C THR A 210 28.45 -38.08 9.19
N HIS A 211 27.55 -38.72 8.43
CA HIS A 211 27.41 -40.17 8.46
C HIS A 211 27.28 -40.70 7.04
N VAL A 212 28.42 -41.22 6.59
CA VAL A 212 28.53 -42.27 5.57
C VAL A 212 27.56 -43.40 5.94
N VAL A 213 26.68 -43.75 5.01
CA VAL A 213 26.08 -45.08 4.94
C VAL A 213 26.19 -45.55 3.49
N ASP A 214 27.27 -46.29 3.24
CA ASP A 214 27.25 -47.39 2.27
C ASP A 214 26.16 -48.38 2.71
N ALA A 215 25.21 -48.68 1.82
CA ALA A 215 24.77 -50.04 1.52
C ALA A 215 23.57 -50.04 0.56
N ALA A 216 23.72 -50.92 -0.44
CA ALA A 216 22.66 -51.69 -1.11
C ALA A 216 21.74 -50.96 -2.08
N LEU A 217 22.10 -51.01 -3.37
CA LEU A 217 21.19 -51.42 -4.45
C LEU A 217 21.98 -52.08 -5.58
N GLY A 218 21.70 -53.36 -5.86
CA GLY A 218 22.08 -53.98 -7.13
C GLY A 218 22.35 -55.48 -7.13
N GLU A 219 21.42 -56.30 -6.66
CA GLU A 219 21.34 -57.69 -7.15
C GLU A 219 20.78 -57.64 -8.58
N ARG A 220 21.54 -58.17 -9.54
CA ARG A 220 21.00 -58.76 -10.78
C ARG A 220 21.55 -60.18 -10.86
N ASP A 221 20.64 -61.13 -10.76
CA ASP A 221 20.82 -62.50 -11.23
C ASP A 221 21.15 -62.51 -12.73
N GLU A 222 22.09 -63.35 -13.16
CA GLU A 222 21.75 -64.62 -13.85
C GLU A 222 23.02 -65.48 -14.11
N PRO A 223 22.89 -66.82 -14.19
CA PRO A 223 23.99 -67.79 -14.24
C PRO A 223 24.22 -68.46 -15.61
N GLY A 224 25.42 -69.05 -15.78
CA GLY A 224 25.76 -70.15 -16.72
C GLY A 224 25.93 -69.73 -18.18
N GLU A 225 26.75 -70.29 -19.06
CA GLU A 225 27.60 -71.48 -19.24
C GLU A 225 28.39 -71.14 -20.54
N ALA A 226 29.55 -71.65 -20.95
CA ALA A 226 30.49 -72.69 -20.59
C ALA A 226 31.86 -72.28 -21.21
#